data_AF-A0A942YZT2-F1
#
_entry.id   AF-A0A942YZT2-F1
#
_cell.length_a   1.000
_cell.length_b   1.000
_cell.length_c   1.000
_cell.angle_alpha   90.00
_cell.angle_beta   90.00
_cell.angle_gamma   90.00
#
_symmetry.space_group_name_H-M   'P 1'
#
loop_
_entity.id
_entity.type
_entity.pdbx_description
1 polymer ?
#
loop_
_entity_poly.entity_id
_entity_poly.type
_entity_poly.pdbx_seq_one_letter_code
_entity_poly.pdbx_strand_id
1 'polypeptide(L)'
;MHCWKSYNVNKKYEFNRLFIISSFITLLFFVFAYVLMQSIAVNPLNDNNFIVFAGIFILLYPLHKIFHVIPLLKYYKHLKIEIEFYFYILPIIHVTVRNLISKGRFTTALFFPFLIINSILLLAMFLFQEYVHYLTILLAYHVGLCSIDILYAKSLLSSPKGAMIEENEDGYEILIKE
;
A
#
# COMPACT_ATOMS: atom_id res chain seq x y z
N MET A 1 -4.64 29.70 -5.99
CA MET A 1 -4.90 28.27 -6.25
C MET A 1 -6.28 27.97 -5.71
N HIS A 2 -7.08 27.21 -6.44
CA HIS A 2 -8.44 26.83 -6.04
C HIS A 2 -8.52 25.31 -5.85
N CYS A 3 -9.34 24.86 -4.90
CA CYS A 3 -9.57 23.46 -4.61
C CYS A 3 -10.49 22.84 -5.66
N TRP A 4 -9.96 21.96 -6.51
CA TRP A 4 -10.75 21.27 -7.53
C TRP A 4 -11.58 20.14 -6.94
N LYS A 5 -10.98 19.37 -6.02
CA LYS A 5 -11.64 18.28 -5.33
C LYS A 5 -10.94 17.98 -4.03
N SER A 6 -11.70 17.89 -2.95
CA SER A 6 -11.23 17.37 -1.67
C SER A 6 -11.66 15.91 -1.52
N TYR A 7 -10.74 15.08 -1.06
CA TYR A 7 -11.02 13.72 -0.62
C TYR A 7 -10.93 13.73 0.91
N ASN A 8 -12.10 13.93 1.53
CA ASN A 8 -12.23 13.95 2.98
C ASN A 8 -12.74 12.58 3.43
N VAL A 9 -11.90 11.79 4.10
CA VAL A 9 -12.26 10.43 4.51
C VAL A 9 -13.08 10.53 5.80
N ASN A 10 -14.39 10.30 5.70
CA ASN A 10 -15.23 10.16 6.90
C ASN A 10 -14.80 8.87 7.64
N LYS A 11 -13.94 9.04 8.66
CA LYS A 11 -12.95 8.03 9.14
C LYS A 11 -13.50 6.62 9.37
N LYS A 12 -14.76 6.44 9.78
CA LYS A 12 -15.27 5.11 10.20
C LYS A 12 -16.01 4.32 9.10
N TYR A 13 -16.89 4.97 8.34
CA TYR A 13 -17.71 4.28 7.32
C TYR A 13 -16.89 3.96 6.07
N GLU A 14 -16.05 4.89 5.64
CA GLU A 14 -15.13 4.69 4.51
C GLU A 14 -14.06 3.64 4.83
N PHE A 15 -13.49 3.67 6.05
CA PHE A 15 -12.50 2.67 6.47
C PHE A 15 -13.06 1.25 6.39
N ASN A 16 -14.25 1.00 6.96
CA ASN A 16 -14.86 -0.32 6.91
C ASN A 16 -15.10 -0.80 5.47
N ARG A 17 -15.58 0.09 4.59
CA ARG A 17 -15.81 -0.24 3.18
C ARG A 17 -14.50 -0.58 2.47
N LEU A 18 -13.47 0.24 2.64
CA LEU A 18 -12.15 0.02 2.05
C LEU A 18 -11.48 -1.24 2.58
N PHE A 19 -11.62 -1.50 3.89
CA PHE A 19 -11.11 -2.71 4.53
C PHE A 19 -11.77 -3.97 3.97
N ILE A 20 -13.10 -3.97 3.79
CA ILE A 20 -13.82 -5.11 3.19
C ILE A 20 -13.35 -5.33 1.74
N ILE A 21 -13.28 -4.27 0.93
CA ILE A 21 -12.82 -4.35 -0.46
C ILE A 21 -11.39 -4.91 -0.53
N SER A 22 -10.48 -4.36 0.29
CA SER A 22 -9.08 -4.80 0.38
C SER A 22 -8.98 -6.28 0.77
N SER A 23 -9.76 -6.71 1.76
CA SER A 23 -9.81 -8.11 2.21
C SER A 23 -10.30 -9.06 1.11
N PHE A 24 -11.35 -8.68 0.36
CA PHE A 24 -11.81 -9.46 -0.79
C PHE A 24 -10.77 -9.53 -1.90
N ILE A 25 -10.06 -8.44 -2.19
CA ILE A 25 -8.97 -8.41 -3.17
C ILE A 25 -7.83 -9.34 -2.72
N THR A 26 -7.41 -9.30 -1.46
CA THR A 26 -6.43 -10.24 -0.89
C THR A 26 -6.86 -11.67 -1.07
N LEU A 27 -8.10 -12.02 -0.71
CA LEU A 27 -8.58 -13.39 -0.80
C LEU A 27 -8.60 -13.91 -2.25
N LEU A 28 -9.17 -13.13 -3.17
CA LEU A 28 -9.26 -13.51 -4.58
C LEU A 28 -7.87 -13.63 -5.22
N PHE A 29 -6.99 -12.67 -4.92
CA PHE A 29 -5.62 -12.70 -5.42
C PHE A 29 -4.84 -13.88 -4.83
N PHE A 30 -5.02 -14.19 -3.55
CA PHE A 30 -4.41 -15.35 -2.91
C PHE A 30 -4.82 -16.65 -3.62
N VAL A 31 -6.12 -16.89 -3.81
CA VAL A 31 -6.62 -18.10 -4.49
C VAL A 31 -6.01 -18.22 -5.89
N PHE A 32 -6.04 -17.13 -6.68
CA PHE A 32 -5.49 -17.13 -8.03
C PHE A 32 -3.97 -17.36 -8.04
N ALA A 33 -3.21 -16.58 -7.28
CA ALA A 33 -1.76 -16.64 -7.27
C ALA A 33 -1.24 -17.94 -6.67
N TYR A 34 -1.92 -18.50 -5.66
CA TYR A 34 -1.54 -19.76 -5.04
C TYR A 34 -1.67 -20.92 -6.02
N VAL A 35 -2.80 -21.03 -6.73
CA VAL A 35 -3.00 -22.07 -7.75
C VAL A 35 -1.95 -21.94 -8.85
N LEU A 36 -1.70 -20.72 -9.34
CA LEU A 36 -0.70 -20.48 -10.38
C LEU A 36 0.70 -20.90 -9.92
N MET A 37 1.14 -20.44 -8.75
CA MET A 37 2.51 -20.67 -8.30
C MET A 37 2.74 -22.11 -7.83
N GLN A 38 1.73 -22.75 -7.23
CA GLN A 38 1.78 -24.17 -6.89
C GLN A 38 1.89 -25.06 -8.15
N SER A 39 1.30 -24.64 -9.27
CA SER A 39 1.40 -25.39 -10.53
C SER A 39 2.80 -25.32 -11.16
N ILE A 40 3.60 -24.31 -10.81
CA ILE A 40 4.96 -24.09 -11.32
C ILE A 40 6.00 -24.65 -10.33
N ALA A 41 5.69 -24.70 -9.03
CA ALA A 41 6.59 -25.19 -8.00
C ALA A 41 6.94 -26.67 -8.23
N VAL A 42 8.23 -26.97 -8.27
CA VAL A 42 8.73 -28.33 -8.48
C VAL A 42 9.02 -29.02 -7.13
N ASN A 43 9.39 -28.23 -6.13
CA ASN A 43 9.78 -28.73 -4.82
C ASN A 43 8.56 -28.98 -3.93
N PRO A 44 8.61 -29.99 -3.03
CA PRO A 44 7.61 -30.15 -2.00
C PRO A 44 7.60 -28.92 -1.08
N LEU A 45 6.43 -28.63 -0.51
CA LEU A 45 6.26 -27.52 0.42
C LEU A 45 6.97 -27.81 1.74
N ASN A 46 7.59 -26.77 2.31
CA ASN A 46 8.32 -26.84 3.56
C ASN A 46 7.74 -25.85 4.57
N ASP A 47 7.16 -26.38 5.65
CA ASP A 47 6.51 -25.57 6.71
C ASP A 47 7.50 -25.04 7.77
N ASN A 48 8.80 -25.25 7.57
CA ASN A 48 9.82 -24.67 8.44
C ASN A 48 9.81 -23.15 8.34
N ASN A 49 10.34 -22.47 9.38
CA ASN A 49 10.44 -21.01 9.44
C ASN A 49 9.12 -20.25 9.53
N PHE A 50 8.04 -20.89 10.02
CA PHE A 50 6.78 -20.21 10.32
C PHE A 50 6.96 -18.92 11.15
N ILE A 51 7.87 -18.92 12.13
CA ILE A 51 8.16 -17.74 12.96
C ILE A 51 8.72 -16.59 12.11
N VAL A 52 9.59 -16.88 11.14
CA VAL A 52 10.14 -15.88 10.22
C VAL A 52 9.03 -15.33 9.33
N PHE A 53 8.19 -16.20 8.78
CA PHE A 53 7.00 -15.80 8.01
C PHE A 53 6.10 -14.86 8.82
N ALA A 54 5.75 -15.24 10.06
CA ALA A 54 4.89 -14.44 10.93
C ALA A 54 5.52 -13.06 11.24
N GLY A 55 6.83 -13.01 11.47
CA GLY A 55 7.58 -11.76 11.63
C GLY A 55 7.48 -10.86 10.40
N ILE A 56 7.71 -11.41 9.21
CA ILE A 56 7.60 -10.66 7.95
C ILE A 56 6.15 -10.20 7.72
N PHE A 57 5.17 -11.04 8.00
CA PHE A 57 3.74 -10.70 7.86
C PHE A 57 3.37 -9.46 8.67
N ILE A 58 3.81 -9.40 9.94
CA ILE A 58 3.58 -8.24 10.82
C ILE A 58 4.35 -7.01 10.32
N LEU A 59 5.60 -7.19 9.89
CA LEU A 59 6.46 -6.10 9.41
C LEU A 59 6.09 -5.57 8.02
N LEU A 60 5.27 -6.29 7.25
CA LEU A 60 4.95 -5.92 5.88
C LEU A 60 4.17 -4.59 5.82
N TYR A 61 3.27 -4.35 6.76
CA TYR A 61 2.53 -3.08 6.86
C TYR A 61 3.43 -1.87 7.15
N PRO A 62 4.28 -1.86 8.20
CA PRO A 62 5.18 -0.74 8.43
C PRO A 62 6.21 -0.58 7.31
N LEU A 63 6.71 -1.68 6.72
CA LEU A 63 7.57 -1.60 5.54
C LEU A 63 6.86 -0.89 4.39
N HIS A 64 5.65 -1.32 4.03
CA HIS A 64 4.84 -0.67 3.00
C HIS A 64 4.73 0.85 3.21
N LYS A 65 4.47 1.30 4.45
CA LYS A 65 4.42 2.73 4.78
C LYS A 65 5.77 3.44 4.68
N ILE A 66 6.88 2.79 5.04
CA ILE A 66 8.24 3.33 4.84
C ILE A 66 8.54 3.51 3.34
N PHE A 67 8.13 2.55 2.51
CA PHE A 67 8.36 2.63 1.07
C PHE A 67 7.62 3.81 0.41
N HIS A 68 6.43 4.20 0.90
CA HIS A 68 5.74 5.43 0.46
C HIS A 68 6.56 6.71 0.69
N VAL A 69 7.41 6.74 1.72
CA VAL A 69 8.23 7.92 2.07
C VAL A 69 9.39 8.12 1.10
N ILE A 70 9.90 7.04 0.50
CA ILE A 70 11.12 7.07 -0.32
C ILE A 70 10.99 8.06 -1.50
N PRO A 71 9.92 8.06 -2.31
CA PRO A 71 9.73 9.05 -3.38
C PRO A 71 9.52 10.49 -2.88
N LEU A 72 9.15 10.65 -1.61
CA LEU A 72 8.86 11.93 -0.95
C LEU A 72 10.02 12.45 -0.10
N LEU A 73 11.19 11.79 -0.11
CA LEU A 73 12.35 12.18 0.69
C LEU A 73 12.78 13.64 0.51
N LYS A 74 12.53 14.26 -0.65
CA LYS A 74 12.80 15.70 -0.85
C LYS A 74 12.03 16.60 0.14
N TYR A 75 10.89 16.13 0.62
CA TYR A 75 9.99 16.83 1.54
C TYR A 75 10.16 16.35 2.99
N TYR A 76 11.25 15.66 3.33
CA TYR A 76 11.43 15.04 4.65
C TYR A 76 11.24 16.00 5.83
N LYS A 77 11.64 17.27 5.68
CA LYS A 77 11.50 18.32 6.70
C LYS A 77 10.04 18.69 7.01
N HIS A 78 9.11 18.29 6.16
CA HIS A 78 7.68 18.56 6.27
C HIS A 78 6.86 17.27 6.52
N LEU A 79 7.52 16.13 6.77
CA LEU A 79 6.85 14.89 7.13
C LEU A 79 6.35 14.97 8.58
N LYS A 80 5.08 14.65 8.78
CA LYS A 80 4.48 14.36 10.08
C LYS A 80 4.06 12.89 10.08
N ILE A 81 4.52 12.14 11.08
CA ILE A 81 4.12 10.75 11.28
C ILE A 81 3.22 10.72 12.50
N GLU A 82 2.02 10.18 12.33
CA GLU A 82 1.04 9.99 13.40
C GLU A 82 0.64 8.52 13.45
N ILE A 83 0.49 7.98 14.65
CA ILE A 83 0.10 6.59 14.87
C ILE A 83 -1.24 6.61 15.61
N GLU A 84 -2.30 6.14 14.96
CA GLU A 84 -3.61 5.96 15.55
C GLU A 84 -3.86 4.46 15.74
N PHE A 85 -4.42 4.03 16.88
CA PHE A 85 -4.78 2.63 17.10
C PHE A 85 -6.26 2.40 16.86
N TYR A 86 -6.59 1.59 15.84
CA TYR A 86 -7.96 1.13 15.59
C TYR A 86 -8.18 -0.24 16.22
N PHE A 87 -9.39 -0.46 16.74
CA PHE A 87 -9.76 -1.68 17.48
C PHE A 87 -8.77 -2.05 18.60
N TYR A 88 -8.09 -1.06 19.19
CA TYR A 88 -7.06 -1.19 20.25
C TYR A 88 -5.81 -2.00 19.89
N ILE A 89 -5.74 -2.65 18.72
CA ILE A 89 -4.67 -3.58 18.36
C ILE A 89 -4.00 -3.20 17.03
N LEU A 90 -4.72 -2.54 16.12
CA LEU A 90 -4.21 -2.24 14.78
C LEU A 90 -3.60 -0.84 14.73
N PRO A 91 -2.26 -0.70 14.69
CA PRO A 91 -1.63 0.58 14.48
C PRO A 91 -1.84 1.02 13.03
N ILE A 92 -2.49 2.16 12.85
CA ILE A 92 -2.59 2.86 11.57
C ILE A 92 -1.54 3.96 11.59
N ILE A 93 -0.56 3.83 10.70
CA ILE A 93 0.51 4.82 10.54
C ILE A 93 0.07 5.79 9.44
N HIS A 94 -0.18 7.03 9.84
CA HIS A 94 -0.42 8.16 8.97
C HIS A 94 0.90 8.88 8.72
N VAL A 95 1.29 8.97 7.45
CA VAL A 95 2.43 9.80 7.03
C VAL A 95 1.85 10.91 6.19
N THR A 96 1.94 12.14 6.68
CA THR A 96 1.43 13.32 5.98
C THR A 96 2.57 14.28 5.66
N VAL A 97 2.54 14.86 4.47
CA VAL A 97 3.48 15.92 4.07
C VAL A 97 2.78 17.28 4.09
N ARG A 98 3.20 18.15 5.01
CA ARG A 98 2.69 19.53 5.14
C ARG A 98 3.31 20.48 4.10
N ASN A 99 3.25 20.10 2.82
CA ASN A 99 3.73 20.90 1.71
C ASN A 99 3.02 20.49 0.40
N LEU A 100 2.99 21.39 -0.57
CA LEU A 100 2.43 21.14 -1.90
C LEU A 100 3.31 20.16 -2.68
N ILE A 101 2.76 18.98 -2.97
CA ILE A 101 3.40 17.95 -3.78
C ILE A 101 2.83 17.99 -5.19
N SER A 102 3.67 17.83 -6.21
CA SER A 102 3.13 17.69 -7.57
C SER A 102 2.37 16.38 -7.73
N LYS A 103 1.25 16.39 -8.47
CA LYS A 103 0.47 15.19 -8.79
C LYS A 103 1.34 13.98 -9.15
N GLY A 104 2.33 14.17 -10.05
CA GLY A 104 3.21 13.09 -10.48
C GLY A 104 4.05 12.48 -9.36
N ARG A 105 4.58 13.30 -8.43
CA ARG A 105 5.34 12.80 -7.28
C ARG A 105 4.44 12.07 -6.28
N PHE A 106 3.25 12.58 -6.05
CA PHE A 106 2.28 11.92 -5.17
C PHE A 106 1.83 10.58 -5.75
N THR A 107 1.50 10.53 -7.05
CA THR A 107 1.14 9.28 -7.72
C THR A 107 2.29 8.28 -7.73
N THR A 108 3.54 8.72 -7.92
CA THR A 108 4.70 7.80 -7.84
C THR A 108 4.91 7.27 -6.43
N ALA A 109 4.71 8.08 -5.39
CA ALA A 109 4.71 7.63 -4.00
C ALA A 109 3.70 6.49 -3.78
N LEU A 110 2.46 6.66 -4.26
CA LEU A 110 1.41 5.64 -4.12
C LEU A 110 1.74 4.30 -4.81
N PHE A 111 2.37 4.31 -5.98
CA PHE A 111 2.72 3.09 -6.70
C PHE A 111 4.05 2.46 -6.27
N PHE A 112 4.93 3.22 -5.61
CA PHE A 112 6.27 2.76 -5.26
C PHE A 112 6.31 1.49 -4.41
N PRO A 113 5.59 1.37 -3.28
CA PRO A 113 5.61 0.13 -2.49
C PRO A 113 5.06 -1.05 -3.28
N PHE A 114 3.99 -0.86 -4.06
CA PHE A 114 3.41 -1.91 -4.90
C PHE A 114 4.44 -2.50 -5.85
N LEU A 115 5.19 -1.65 -6.56
CA LEU A 115 6.19 -2.11 -7.51
C LEU A 115 7.35 -2.82 -6.80
N ILE A 116 7.96 -2.19 -5.79
CA ILE A 116 9.18 -2.72 -5.19
C ILE A 116 8.91 -3.99 -4.38
N ILE A 117 7.95 -3.97 -3.45
CA ILE A 117 7.72 -5.10 -2.55
C ILE A 117 7.16 -6.30 -3.31
N ASN A 118 6.22 -6.11 -4.24
CA ASN A 118 5.71 -7.24 -5.03
C ASN A 118 6.77 -7.83 -5.95
N SER A 119 7.64 -7.01 -6.56
CA SER A 119 8.76 -7.54 -7.35
C SER A 119 9.72 -8.37 -6.51
N ILE A 120 10.03 -7.94 -5.29
CA ILE A 120 10.88 -8.70 -4.36
C ILE A 120 10.20 -10.02 -3.96
N LEU A 121 8.92 -9.98 -3.60
CA LEU A 121 8.17 -11.19 -3.22
C LEU A 121 8.06 -12.18 -4.39
N LEU A 122 7.73 -11.71 -5.60
CA LEU A 122 7.69 -12.55 -6.79
C LEU A 122 9.04 -13.18 -7.09
N LEU A 123 10.13 -12.40 -7.04
CA LEU A 123 11.48 -12.93 -7.23
C LEU A 123 11.82 -13.99 -6.16
N ALA A 124 11.49 -13.73 -4.90
CA ALA A 124 11.68 -14.67 -3.81
C ALA A 124 10.92 -15.99 -4.05
N MET A 125 9.73 -15.96 -4.64
CA MET A 125 8.97 -17.17 -4.94
C MET A 125 9.67 -18.07 -5.97
N PHE A 126 10.33 -17.47 -6.96
CA PHE A 126 11.12 -18.23 -7.93
C PHE A 126 12.40 -18.81 -7.34
N LEU A 127 13.04 -18.08 -6.42
CA LEU A 127 14.28 -18.52 -5.77
C LEU A 127 14.05 -19.55 -4.65
N PHE A 128 12.91 -19.46 -3.96
CA PHE A 128 12.60 -20.24 -2.76
C PHE A 128 11.29 -21.03 -2.93
N GLN A 129 11.27 -21.95 -3.89
CA GLN A 129 10.06 -22.68 -4.28
C GLN A 129 9.40 -23.48 -3.14
N GLU A 130 10.20 -23.97 -2.18
CA GLU A 130 9.71 -24.70 -0.99
C GLU A 130 8.80 -23.86 -0.08
N TYR A 131 8.95 -22.53 -0.12
CA TYR A 131 8.21 -21.56 0.70
C TYR A 131 7.17 -20.76 -0.10
N VAL A 132 6.79 -21.23 -1.29
CA VAL A 132 5.83 -20.54 -2.18
C VAL A 132 4.50 -20.27 -1.48
N HIS A 133 4.03 -21.16 -0.60
CA HIS A 133 2.79 -20.95 0.15
C HIS A 133 2.88 -19.72 1.06
N TYR A 134 3.95 -19.55 1.85
CA TYR A 134 4.17 -18.36 2.69
C TYR A 134 4.33 -17.09 1.86
N LEU A 135 5.14 -17.15 0.80
CA LEU A 135 5.39 -15.99 -0.05
C LEU A 135 4.14 -15.55 -0.82
N THR A 136 3.28 -16.49 -1.22
CA THR A 136 1.98 -16.17 -1.86
C THR A 136 1.05 -15.47 -0.87
N ILE A 137 1.00 -15.91 0.38
CA ILE A 137 0.21 -15.25 1.43
C ILE A 137 0.70 -13.81 1.62
N LEU A 138 2.03 -13.61 1.74
CA LEU A 138 2.62 -12.27 1.86
C LEU A 138 2.32 -11.39 0.64
N LEU A 139 2.43 -11.94 -0.57
CA LEU A 139 2.14 -11.23 -1.81
C LEU A 139 0.67 -10.81 -1.87
N ALA A 140 -0.26 -11.70 -1.58
CA ALA A 140 -1.69 -11.41 -1.58
C ALA A 140 -2.08 -10.39 -0.51
N TYR A 141 -1.47 -10.50 0.69
CA TYR A 141 -1.65 -9.52 1.75
C TYR A 141 -1.18 -8.13 1.30
N HIS A 142 0.02 -8.03 0.72
CA HIS A 142 0.55 -6.77 0.23
C HIS A 142 -0.25 -6.17 -0.94
N VAL A 143 -0.72 -7.00 -1.88
CA VAL A 143 -1.64 -6.58 -2.95
C VAL A 143 -2.93 -5.99 -2.39
N GLY A 144 -3.47 -6.60 -1.32
CA GLY A 144 -4.60 -6.05 -0.58
C GLY A 144 -4.32 -4.68 0.00
N LEU A 145 -3.18 -4.50 0.68
CA LEU A 145 -2.78 -3.21 1.25
C LEU A 145 -2.69 -2.13 0.15
N CYS A 146 -2.03 -2.44 -0.96
CA CYS A 146 -1.87 -1.52 -2.09
C CYS A 146 -3.18 -1.22 -2.84
N SER A 147 -4.23 -2.02 -2.70
CA SER A 147 -5.51 -1.78 -3.39
C SER A 147 -6.12 -0.43 -3.03
N ILE A 148 -5.91 0.02 -1.78
CA ILE A 148 -6.36 1.34 -1.30
C ILE A 148 -5.56 2.44 -1.99
N ASP A 149 -4.23 2.28 -2.10
CA ASP A 149 -3.35 3.24 -2.78
C ASP A 149 -3.69 3.36 -4.26
N ILE A 150 -4.01 2.25 -4.92
CA ILE A 150 -4.43 2.23 -6.33
C ILE A 150 -5.76 2.97 -6.51
N LEU A 151 -6.69 2.83 -5.56
CA LEU A 151 -7.96 3.57 -5.59
C LEU A 151 -7.72 5.08 -5.48
N TYR A 152 -6.82 5.52 -4.60
CA TYR A 152 -6.41 6.93 -4.52
C TYR A 152 -5.69 7.38 -5.79
N ALA A 153 -4.70 6.62 -6.26
CA ALA A 153 -3.95 6.93 -7.47
C ALA A 153 -4.84 7.05 -8.71
N LYS A 154 -5.86 6.20 -8.85
CA LYS A 154 -6.85 6.28 -9.94
C LYS A 154 -7.54 7.63 -9.95
N SER A 155 -7.97 8.13 -8.79
CA SER A 155 -8.62 9.44 -8.70
C SER A 155 -7.67 10.60 -9.02
N LEU A 156 -6.40 10.50 -8.59
CA LEU A 156 -5.37 11.46 -8.95
C LEU A 156 -5.10 11.46 -10.44
N LEU A 157 -5.00 10.30 -11.09
CA LEU A 157 -4.72 10.20 -12.52
C LEU A 157 -5.79 10.92 -13.35
N SER A 158 -7.06 10.89 -12.93
CA SER A 158 -8.16 11.60 -13.56
C SER A 158 -8.16 13.12 -13.40
N SER A 159 -7.32 13.69 -12.50
CA SER A 159 -7.29 15.14 -12.27
C SER A 159 -6.52 15.92 -13.35
N PRO A 160 -6.69 17.25 -13.46
CA PRO A 160 -6.01 18.05 -14.48
C PRO A 160 -4.47 17.99 -14.42
N LYS A 161 -3.82 18.22 -15.57
CA LYS A 161 -2.36 18.32 -15.67
C LYS A 161 -1.88 19.55 -14.90
N GLY A 162 -0.78 19.42 -14.16
CA GLY A 162 -0.23 20.52 -13.34
C GLY A 162 -0.89 20.69 -11.97
N ALA A 163 -1.83 19.81 -11.59
CA ALA A 163 -2.40 19.82 -10.24
C ALA A 163 -1.34 19.58 -9.15
N MET A 164 -1.52 20.29 -8.04
CA MET A 164 -0.76 20.14 -6.81
C MET A 164 -1.64 19.43 -5.78
N ILE A 165 -1.01 18.67 -4.89
CA ILE A 165 -1.65 17.87 -3.87
C ILE A 165 -1.22 18.42 -2.52
N GLU A 166 -2.19 18.71 -1.68
CA GLU A 166 -1.99 19.05 -0.28
C GLU A 166 -2.56 17.92 0.58
N GLU A 167 -1.72 17.31 1.41
CA GLU A 167 -2.16 16.29 2.36
C GLU A 167 -2.57 16.93 3.69
N ASN A 168 -3.75 16.56 4.16
CA ASN A 168 -4.29 16.94 5.46
C ASN A 168 -4.49 15.70 6.33
N GLU A 169 -4.78 15.91 7.62
CA GLU A 169 -4.98 14.81 8.59
C GLU A 169 -6.18 13.92 8.24
N ASP A 170 -7.12 14.43 7.43
CA ASP A 170 -8.34 13.73 7.00
C ASP A 170 -8.31 13.22 5.54
N GLY A 171 -7.21 13.44 4.80
CA GLY A 171 -7.08 13.01 3.41
C GLY A 171 -6.21 13.93 2.56
N TYR A 172 -6.61 14.20 1.31
CA TYR A 172 -5.87 15.11 0.44
C TYR A 172 -6.77 15.98 -0.43
N GLU A 173 -6.26 17.15 -0.77
CA GLU A 173 -6.91 18.11 -1.65
C GLU A 173 -6.12 18.26 -2.95
N ILE A 174 -6.87 18.32 -4.06
CA ILE A 174 -6.32 18.54 -5.39
C ILE A 174 -6.48 20.02 -5.73
N LEU A 175 -5.36 20.73 -5.83
CA LEU A 175 -5.30 22.16 -6.10
C LEU A 175 -4.84 22.41 -7.53
N ILE A 176 -5.45 23.41 -8.18
CA ILE A 176 -5.09 23.82 -9.54
C ILE A 176 -4.74 25.32 -9.52
N LYS A 177 -3.76 25.71 -10.35
CA LYS A 177 -3.48 27.13 -10.65
C LYS A 177 -4.47 27.59 -11.72
N GLU A 178 -5.04 28.78 -11.53
CA GLU A 178 -5.81 29.46 -12.58
C GLU A 178 -4.99 29.62 -13.86
#